data_AF-X0TUW0-F1
#
_entry.id   AF-X0TUW0-F1
#
_cell.length_a   1.000
_cell.length_b   1.000
_cell.length_c   1.000
_cell.angle_alpha   90.00
_cell.angle_beta   90.00
_cell.angle_gamma   90.00
#
_symmetry.space_group_name_H-M   'P 1'
#
loop_
_entity.id
_entity.type
_entity.pdbx_description
1 polymer ?
#
loop_
_entity_poly.entity_id
_entity_poly.type
_entity_poly.pdbx_seq_one_letter_code
_entity_poly.pdbx_strand_id
1 'polypeptide(L)' 'MNNNLFDFLKERGFIAQVSDEDAIRKMLGGKPITFYIGYDSSSTSLHAGSLVPI' A
#
# COMPACT_ATOMS: atom_id res chain seq x y z
N MET A 1 -16.30 -11.37 4.41
CA MET A 1 -15.32 -10.88 3.42
C MET A 1 -15.24 -9.37 3.60
N ASN A 2 -14.05 -8.82 3.85
CA ASN A 2 -13.86 -7.38 4.00
C ASN A 2 -14.06 -6.71 2.63
N ASN A 3 -15.04 -5.81 2.52
CA ASN A 3 -15.43 -5.20 1.23
C ASN A 3 -14.49 -4.06 0.79
N ASN A 4 -13.55 -3.65 1.64
CA ASN A 4 -12.63 -2.55 1.36
C ASN A 4 -11.17 -3.02 1.39
N LEU A 5 -10.39 -2.61 0.38
CA LEU A 5 -8.98 -2.95 0.26
C LEU A 5 -8.15 -2.48 1.47
N PHE A 6 -8.48 -1.31 2.02
CA PHE A 6 -7.79 -0.77 3.19
C PHE A 6 -7.86 -1.73 4.38
N ASP A 7 -9.06 -2.23 4.68
CA ASP A 7 -9.28 -3.11 5.83
C ASP A 7 -8.60 -4.47 5.63
N PHE A 8 -8.57 -4.98 4.39
CA PHE A 8 -7.83 -6.19 4.03
C PHE A 8 -6.31 -6.04 4.21
N LEU A 9 -5.73 -4.93 3.79
CA LEU A 9 -4.30 -4.65 3.97
C LEU A 9 -3.95 -4.45 5.46
N LYS A 10 -4.83 -3.78 6.22
CA LYS A 10 -4.68 -3.57 7.66
C LYS A 10 -4.73 -4.89 8.43
N GLU A 11 -5.70 -5.76 8.13
CA GLU A 11 -5.83 -7.10 8.74
C GLU A 11 -4.59 -7.97 8.50
N ARG A 12 -3.94 -7.83 7.34
CA ARG A 12 -2.71 -8.54 6.98
C ARG A 12 -1.44 -7.90 7.55
N GLY A 13 -1.55 -6.77 8.25
CA GLY A 13 -0.41 -6.06 8.84
C GLY A 13 0.47 -5.32 7.82
N PHE A 14 -0.06 -4.98 6.64
CA PHE A 14 0.69 -4.27 5.58
C PHE A 14 0.61 -2.74 5.67
N ILE A 15 -0.06 -2.19 6.69
CA ILE A 15 -0.15 -0.74 6.91
C ILE A 15 0.64 -0.40 8.16
N ALA A 16 1.81 0.22 7.98
CA ALA A 16 2.59 0.75 9.09
C ALA A 16 2.07 2.13 9.55
N GLN A 17 1.83 3.03 8.59
CA GLN A 17 1.32 4.38 8.82
C GLN A 17 0.43 4.81 7.64
N VAL A 18 -0.51 5.71 7.91
CA VAL A 18 -1.37 6.33 6.90
C VAL A 18 -1.59 7.79 7.27
N SER A 19 -1.64 8.67 6.27
CA SER A 19 -1.83 10.11 6.50
C SER A 19 -3.23 10.44 7.04
N ASP A 20 -4.26 9.80 6.48
CA ASP A 20 -5.66 9.92 6.89
C ASP A 20 -6.39 8.60 6.57
N GLU A 21 -6.71 7.83 7.61
CA GLU A 21 -7.34 6.53 7.47
C GLU A 21 -8.72 6.61 6.81
N ASP A 22 -9.56 7.57 7.21
CA ASP A 22 -10.94 7.67 6.73
C ASP A 22 -10.98 8.15 5.27
N ALA A 23 -10.15 9.14 4.92
CA ALA A 23 -10.05 9.63 3.56
C ALA A 23 -9.51 8.54 2.60
N ILE A 24 -8.46 7.81 3.00
CA ILE A 24 -7.87 6.74 2.19
C ILE A 24 -8.86 5.57 2.06
N ARG A 25 -9.52 5.13 3.14
CA ARG A 25 -10.53 4.06 3.10
C ARG A 25 -11.67 4.43 2.14
N LYS A 26 -12.15 5.69 2.17
CA LYS A 26 -13.18 6.18 1.25
C LYS A 26 -12.69 6.21 -0.20
N MET A 27 -11.47 6.65 -0.44
CA MET A 27 -10.88 6.72 -1.78
C MET A 27 -10.72 5.30 -2.39
N LEU A 28 -10.23 4.34 -1.60
CA LEU A 28 -10.05 2.94 -2.02
C LEU A 28 -11.37 2.17 -2.18
N GLY A 29 -12.48 2.66 -1.61
CA GLY A 29 -13.82 2.13 -1.83
C GLY A 29 -14.53 2.71 -3.08
N GLY A 30 -13.88 3.62 -3.80
CA GLY A 30 -14.46 4.33 -4.94
C GLY A 30 -14.02 3.77 -6.30
N LYS A 31 -13.72 4.69 -7.23
CA LYS A 31 -13.17 4.36 -8.55
C LYS A 31 -11.70 3.94 -8.42
N PRO A 32 -11.14 3.18 -9.38
CA PRO A 32 -9.71 2.91 -9.43
C PRO A 32 -8.88 4.19 -9.36
N ILE A 33 -7.80 4.13 -8.59
CA ILE A 33 -6.86 5.24 -8.41
C ILE A 33 -5.46 4.81 -8.83
N THR A 34 -4.65 5.79 -9.24
CA THR A 34 -3.23 5.59 -9.52
C THR A 34 -2.42 5.81 -8.26
N PHE A 35 -1.46 4.93 -8.00
CA PHE A 35 -0.49 5.05 -6.91
C PHE A 35 0.92 4.77 -7.44
N TYR A 36 1.93 5.04 -6.63
CA TYR A 36 3.32 4.82 -6.98
C TYR A 36 4.10 4.28 -5.78
N ILE A 37 5.20 3.61 -6.10
CA ILE A 37 6.27 3.23 -5.17
C ILE A 37 7.60 3.62 -5.83
N GLY A 38 8.59 3.98 -5.03
CA GLY A 38 9.88 4.44 -5.53
C GLY A 38 11.02 3.52 -5.08
N TYR A 39 12.01 3.35 -5.95
CA TYR A 39 13.27 2.65 -5.65
C TYR A 39 14.44 3.52 -6.10
N ASP A 40 15.37 3.77 -5.20
CA ASP A 40 16.65 4.37 -5.57
C ASP A 40 17.58 3.29 -6.16
N SER A 41 18.34 3.66 -7.18
CA SER A 41 19.34 2.81 -7.85
C SER A 41 20.60 2.61 -6.99
N SER A 42 20.41 2.08 -5.79
CA SER A 42 21.45 1.87 -4.77
C SER A 42 22.30 0.62 -5.02
N SER A 43 21.84 -0.29 -5.89
CA SER A 43 22.54 -1.52 -6.28
C SER A 43 22.10 -1.95 -7.68
N THR A 44 22.78 -2.95 -8.25
CA THR A 44 22.44 -3.54 -9.56
C THR A 44 21.17 -4.40 -9.55
N SER A 45 20.62 -4.67 -8.36
CA SER A 45 19.37 -5.43 -8.15
C SER A 45 18.66 -4.99 -6.89
N LEU A 46 17.34 -5.20 -6.85
CA LEU A 46 16.55 -5.19 -5.61
C LEU A 46 16.85 -6.44 -4.77
N HIS A 47 16.48 -6.38 -3.49
CA HIS A 47 16.60 -7.49 -2.55
C HIS A 47 15.28 -7.71 -1.80
N ALA A 48 15.26 -8.69 -0.89
CA ALA A 48 14.04 -9.09 -0.16
C ALA A 48 13.35 -7.93 0.60
N GLY A 49 14.08 -6.88 0.97
CA GLY A 49 13.51 -5.70 1.63
C GLY A 49 12.60 -4.86 0.73
N SER A 50 12.74 -5.00 -0.59
CA SER A 50 11.91 -4.33 -1.59
C SER A 50 10.61 -5.08 -1.89
N LEU A 51 10.46 -6.33 -1.44
CA LEU A 51 9.35 -7.20 -1.86
C LEU A 51 8.00 -6.87 -1.23
N VAL A 52 7.98 -6.22 -0.06
CA VAL A 52 6.70 -5.86 0.58
C VAL A 52 6.07 -4.63 -0.09
N PRO A 53 6.85 -3.58 -0.47
CA PRO A 53 6.30 -2.47 -1.22
C PRO A 53 6.02 -2.73 -2.71
N ILE A 54 6.70 -3.68 -3.36
CA ILE A 54 6.56 -3.95 -4.81
C ILE A 54 5.21 -4.57 -5.19
#